data_AF-A0A959PHN7-F1
#
_entry.id   AF-A0A959PHN7-F1
#
_cell.length_a   1.000
_cell.length_b   1.000
_cell.length_c   1.000
_cell.angle_alpha   90.00
_cell.angle_beta   90.00
_cell.angle_gamma   90.00
#
_symmetry.space_group_name_H-M   'P 1'
#
loop_
_entity.id
_entity.type
_entity.pdbx_description
1 polymer ?
#
loop_
_entity_poly.entity_id
_entity_poly.type
_entity_poly.pdbx_seq_one_letter_code
_entity_poly.pdbx_strand_id
1 'polypeptide(L)'
;MLRKVLPAVIKTIGIVIIVGLAVSWFALLAAMFYGSPFLDFVLPGRAFFSYLGAFNLFMIIGIPLFSIVLGILRMFFQTRLSKGWRTALGIFWGINIAGFFLSAALVGKEFEFDGAVTKVNTPLDITSDTLEVSMFSKDYDTLFGIDDDHVKLTENEFVFDNIAVSIKRAEGSEFEFIQVNEARGISTQLAQELAENIEFDYRIEGSHLFLPAFLEVTKAEKFRVQEVNVTLLIPEGKFIRIHRDVARHQGEIQKKDTENSVWASDGNVWVMEDEGLVCVDCD
;
A
#
# COMPACT_ATOMS: atom_id res chain seq x y z
N MET A 1 -54.07 20.63 4.04
CA MET A 1 -52.71 20.77 4.63
C MET A 1 -51.64 20.13 3.76
N LEU A 2 -51.79 18.84 3.39
CA LEU A 2 -50.84 18.07 2.57
C LEU A 2 -50.38 18.77 1.27
N ARG A 3 -51.30 19.39 0.53
CA ARG A 3 -51.04 20.05 -0.78
C ARG A 3 -50.13 21.28 -0.69
N LYS A 4 -49.97 21.89 0.49
CA LYS A 4 -49.06 23.04 0.73
C LYS A 4 -47.72 22.62 1.35
N VAL A 5 -47.70 21.50 2.09
CA VAL A 5 -46.49 21.00 2.77
C VAL A 5 -45.60 20.20 1.82
N LEU A 6 -46.20 19.42 0.91
CA LEU A 6 -45.47 18.55 -0.01
C LEU A 6 -44.43 19.28 -0.89
N PRO A 7 -44.71 20.45 -1.51
CA PRO A 7 -43.71 21.17 -2.30
C PRO A 7 -42.56 21.75 -1.46
N ALA A 8 -42.83 22.13 -0.21
CA ALA A 8 -41.80 22.65 0.70
C ALA A 8 -40.85 21.53 1.15
N VAL A 9 -41.39 20.34 1.43
CA VAL A 9 -40.60 19.15 1.76
C VAL A 9 -39.72 18.73 0.58
N ILE A 10 -40.27 18.65 -0.63
CA ILE A 10 -39.50 18.31 -1.85
C ILE A 10 -38.36 19.32 -2.10
N LYS A 11 -38.61 20.62 -1.91
CA LYS A 11 -37.57 21.65 -2.03
C LYS A 11 -36.45 21.47 -1.00
N THR A 12 -36.82 21.19 0.24
CA THR A 12 -35.86 20.97 1.33
C THR A 12 -34.99 19.76 1.04
N ILE A 13 -35.59 18.63 0.64
CA ILE A 13 -34.86 17.41 0.23
C ILE A 13 -33.93 17.70 -0.95
N GLY A 14 -34.42 18.40 -1.98
CA GLY A 14 -33.62 18.76 -3.15
C GLY A 14 -32.39 19.61 -2.80
N ILE A 15 -32.53 20.58 -1.88
CA ILE A 15 -31.41 21.39 -1.38
C ILE A 15 -30.41 20.52 -0.63
N VAL A 16 -30.88 19.64 0.27
CA VAL A 16 -30.01 18.73 1.03
C VAL A 16 -29.21 17.83 0.07
N ILE A 17 -29.85 17.29 -0.96
CA ILE A 17 -29.17 16.48 -1.99
C ILE A 17 -28.13 17.32 -2.74
N ILE A 18 -28.46 18.53 -3.20
CA ILE A 18 -27.51 19.40 -3.90
C ILE A 18 -26.28 19.70 -3.02
N VAL A 19 -26.51 20.05 -1.75
CA VAL A 19 -25.42 20.32 -0.79
C VAL A 19 -24.57 19.07 -0.60
N GLY A 20 -25.19 17.90 -0.40
CA GLY A 20 -24.47 16.63 -0.27
C GLY A 20 -23.60 16.32 -1.50
N LEU A 21 -24.16 16.44 -2.70
CA LEU A 21 -23.43 16.21 -3.96
C LEU A 21 -22.28 17.20 -4.15
N ALA A 22 -22.48 18.47 -3.76
CA ALA A 22 -21.43 19.48 -3.81
C ALA A 22 -20.30 19.14 -2.84
N VAL A 23 -20.62 18.78 -1.59
CA VAL A 23 -19.63 18.34 -0.59
C VAL A 23 -18.86 17.13 -1.08
N SER A 24 -19.54 16.10 -1.63
CA SER A 24 -18.86 14.94 -2.22
C SER A 24 -17.92 15.33 -3.37
N TRP A 25 -18.31 16.26 -4.22
CA TRP A 25 -17.48 16.69 -5.35
C TRP A 25 -16.27 17.52 -4.91
N PHE A 26 -16.43 18.39 -3.92
CA PHE A 26 -15.31 19.10 -3.28
C PHE A 26 -14.38 18.15 -2.50
N ALA A 27 -14.93 17.11 -1.87
CA ALA A 27 -14.12 16.10 -1.21
C ALA A 27 -13.24 15.33 -2.22
N LEU A 28 -13.77 15.02 -3.41
CA LEU A 28 -12.97 14.44 -4.50
C LEU A 28 -11.86 15.39 -4.97
N LEU A 29 -12.14 16.69 -5.08
CA LEU A 29 -11.13 17.68 -5.43
C LEU A 29 -10.02 17.77 -4.36
N ALA A 30 -10.41 17.76 -3.08
CA ALA A 30 -9.46 17.70 -1.98
C ALA A 30 -8.62 16.42 -2.04
N ALA A 31 -9.26 15.26 -2.26
CA ALA A 31 -8.57 13.98 -2.38
C ALA A 31 -7.55 13.97 -3.55
N MET A 32 -7.85 14.61 -4.67
CA MET A 32 -6.88 14.77 -5.76
C MET A 32 -5.67 15.60 -5.34
N PHE A 33 -5.89 16.70 -4.60
CA PHE A 33 -4.82 17.58 -4.15
C PHE A 33 -3.93 16.91 -3.10
N TYR A 34 -4.54 16.22 -2.12
CA TYR A 34 -3.79 15.47 -1.12
C TYR A 34 -3.13 14.20 -1.70
N GLY A 35 -3.74 13.61 -2.72
CA GLY A 35 -3.20 12.43 -3.41
C GLY A 35 -2.13 12.74 -4.47
N SER A 36 -2.03 13.99 -4.94
CA SER A 36 -1.10 14.32 -6.03
C SER A 36 0.36 14.01 -5.75
N PRO A 37 0.90 14.25 -4.53
CA PRO A 37 2.30 13.96 -4.25
C PRO A 37 2.67 12.48 -4.46
N PHE A 38 1.73 11.55 -4.26
CA PHE A 38 1.96 10.12 -4.53
C PHE A 38 2.08 9.80 -6.02
N LEU A 39 1.38 10.55 -6.88
CA LEU A 39 1.40 10.32 -8.33
C LEU A 39 2.80 10.53 -8.93
N ASP A 40 3.63 11.36 -8.30
CA ASP A 40 4.99 11.65 -8.73
C ASP A 40 5.94 10.46 -8.50
N PHE A 41 5.67 9.59 -7.52
CA PHE A 41 6.44 8.37 -7.27
C PHE A 41 6.07 7.23 -8.22
N VAL A 42 4.83 7.21 -8.74
CA VAL A 42 4.34 6.18 -9.66
C VAL A 42 4.91 6.40 -11.08
N LEU A 43 4.81 7.63 -11.61
CA LEU A 43 5.31 7.97 -12.97
C LEU A 43 6.24 9.19 -12.98
N PRO A 44 7.43 9.10 -12.36
CA PRO A 44 8.40 10.18 -12.41
C PRO A 44 8.83 10.43 -13.87
N GLY A 45 8.81 11.70 -14.28
CA GLY A 45 9.07 12.14 -15.66
C GLY A 45 7.88 11.98 -16.63
N ARG A 46 6.78 11.33 -16.23
CA ARG A 46 5.53 11.21 -17.01
C ARG A 46 4.31 11.67 -16.21
N ALA A 47 4.53 12.56 -15.25
CA ALA A 47 3.51 13.04 -14.32
C ALA A 47 2.26 13.57 -15.02
N PHE A 48 2.39 14.15 -16.22
CA PHE A 48 1.25 14.57 -17.04
C PHE A 48 0.19 13.46 -17.21
N PHE A 49 0.59 12.22 -17.46
CA PHE A 49 -0.35 11.11 -17.63
C PHE A 49 -1.04 10.71 -16.32
N SER A 50 -0.33 10.76 -15.19
CA SER A 50 -0.93 10.53 -13.87
C SER A 50 -1.96 11.62 -13.53
N TYR A 51 -1.59 12.89 -13.73
CA TYR A 51 -2.47 14.03 -13.49
C TYR A 51 -3.66 14.04 -14.45
N LEU A 52 -3.45 13.67 -15.72
CA LEU A 52 -4.52 13.50 -16.71
C LEU A 52 -5.48 12.39 -16.29
N GLY A 53 -4.97 11.25 -15.81
CA GLY A 53 -5.79 10.17 -15.26
C GLY A 53 -6.65 10.63 -14.08
N ALA A 54 -6.05 11.31 -13.10
CA ALA A 54 -6.77 11.85 -11.94
C ALA A 54 -7.84 12.88 -12.34
N PHE A 55 -7.51 13.79 -13.26
CA PHE A 55 -8.46 14.76 -13.82
C PHE A 55 -9.61 14.08 -14.55
N ASN A 56 -9.33 13.09 -15.40
CA ASN A 56 -10.35 12.34 -16.11
C ASN A 56 -11.29 11.63 -15.12
N LEU A 57 -10.75 11.00 -14.08
CA LEU A 57 -11.55 10.36 -13.03
C LEU A 57 -12.47 11.37 -12.31
N PHE A 58 -11.94 12.54 -11.97
CA PHE A 58 -12.72 13.62 -11.38
C PHE A 58 -13.86 14.09 -12.26
N MET A 59 -13.65 14.19 -13.58
CA MET A 59 -14.70 14.54 -14.53
C MET A 59 -15.72 13.41 -14.76
N ILE A 60 -15.27 12.14 -14.77
CA ILE A 60 -16.14 10.98 -14.90
C ILE A 60 -17.16 10.92 -13.77
N ILE A 61 -16.75 11.25 -12.55
CA ILE A 61 -17.63 11.30 -11.37
C ILE A 61 -18.38 12.65 -11.31
N GLY A 62 -17.68 13.76 -11.55
CA GLY A 62 -18.21 15.11 -11.43
C GLY A 62 -19.34 15.43 -12.41
N ILE A 63 -19.23 15.02 -13.67
CA ILE A 63 -20.24 15.33 -14.70
C ILE A 63 -21.61 14.69 -14.39
N PRO A 64 -21.71 13.40 -13.99
CA PRO A 64 -22.95 12.82 -13.49
C PRO A 64 -23.52 13.56 -12.28
N LEU A 65 -22.70 13.89 -11.27
CA LEU A 65 -23.16 14.62 -10.09
C LEU A 65 -23.72 16.00 -10.49
N PHE A 66 -22.99 16.73 -11.33
CA PHE A 66 -23.41 18.01 -11.89
C PHE A 66 -24.71 17.90 -12.70
N SER A 67 -24.85 16.83 -13.49
CA SER A 67 -26.06 16.56 -14.28
C SER A 67 -27.29 16.32 -13.39
N ILE A 68 -27.11 15.64 -12.24
CA ILE A 68 -28.18 15.45 -11.25
C ILE A 68 -28.57 16.80 -10.64
N VAL A 69 -27.60 17.63 -10.24
CA VAL A 69 -27.86 18.98 -9.72
C VAL A 69 -28.65 19.82 -10.73
N LEU A 70 -28.26 19.81 -12.01
CA LEU A 70 -28.98 20.49 -13.08
C LEU A 70 -30.41 19.93 -13.27
N GLY A 71 -30.60 18.62 -13.10
CA GLY A 71 -31.91 17.98 -13.11
C GLY A 71 -32.83 18.46 -11.97
N ILE A 72 -32.28 18.58 -10.75
CA ILE A 72 -32.99 19.11 -9.58
C ILE A 72 -33.32 20.60 -9.78
N LEU A 73 -32.36 21.41 -10.23
CA LEU A 73 -32.58 22.83 -10.53
C LEU A 73 -33.65 23.03 -11.61
N ARG A 74 -33.67 22.17 -12.64
CA ARG A 74 -34.72 22.18 -13.66
C ARG A 74 -36.11 21.91 -13.07
N MET A 75 -36.22 21.06 -12.05
CA MET A 75 -37.50 20.79 -11.37
C MET A 75 -38.03 22.04 -10.65
N PHE A 76 -37.15 22.87 -10.09
CA PHE A 76 -37.53 24.06 -9.31
C PHE A 76 -37.67 25.34 -10.13
N PHE A 77 -36.74 25.58 -11.05
CA PHE A 77 -36.63 26.84 -11.80
C PHE A 77 -37.04 26.70 -13.26
N GLN A 78 -37.42 25.49 -13.70
CA GLN A 78 -37.76 25.18 -15.10
C GLN A 78 -36.66 25.54 -16.10
N THR A 79 -35.43 25.70 -15.63
CA THR A 79 -34.24 25.95 -16.44
C THR A 79 -33.97 24.75 -17.34
N ARG A 80 -33.75 25.00 -18.64
CA ARG A 80 -33.48 23.95 -19.62
C ARG A 80 -32.10 24.19 -20.21
N LEU A 81 -31.22 23.19 -20.11
CA LEU A 81 -30.01 23.21 -20.92
C LEU A 81 -30.37 23.07 -22.39
N SER A 82 -29.69 23.86 -23.22
CA SER A 82 -29.80 23.75 -24.68
C SER A 82 -29.41 22.33 -25.13
N LYS A 83 -29.87 21.92 -26.31
CA LYS A 83 -29.47 20.62 -26.89
C LYS A 83 -27.95 20.55 -27.05
N GLY A 84 -27.33 21.64 -27.54
CA GLY A 84 -25.88 21.76 -27.69
C GLY A 84 -25.11 21.53 -26.41
N TRP A 85 -25.50 22.16 -25.29
CA TRP A 85 -24.83 21.96 -24.00
C TRP A 85 -24.93 20.53 -23.48
N ARG A 86 -26.10 19.88 -23.63
CA ARG A 86 -26.27 18.47 -23.22
C ARG A 86 -25.41 17.54 -24.06
N THR A 87 -25.38 17.74 -25.36
CA THR A 87 -24.53 16.96 -26.28
C THR A 87 -23.04 17.18 -25.98
N ALA A 88 -22.62 18.43 -25.78
CA ALA A 88 -21.23 18.76 -25.43
C ALA A 88 -20.81 18.12 -24.11
N LEU A 89 -21.65 18.18 -23.07
CA LEU A 89 -21.37 17.55 -21.78
C LEU A 89 -21.23 16.02 -21.90
N GLY A 90 -22.10 15.38 -22.69
CA GLY A 90 -22.03 13.95 -22.96
C GLY A 90 -20.78 13.53 -23.75
N ILE A 91 -20.40 14.30 -24.78
CA ILE A 91 -19.17 14.08 -25.56
C ILE A 91 -17.95 14.25 -24.65
N PHE A 92 -17.90 15.33 -23.88
CA PHE A 92 -16.79 15.60 -22.97
C PHE A 92 -16.65 14.49 -21.92
N TRP A 93 -17.76 14.02 -21.35
CA TRP A 93 -17.73 12.87 -20.43
C TRP A 93 -17.18 11.60 -21.10
N GLY A 94 -17.59 11.30 -22.34
CA GLY A 94 -17.06 10.17 -23.10
C GLY A 94 -15.55 10.28 -23.39
N ILE A 95 -15.05 11.49 -23.68
CA ILE A 95 -13.61 11.74 -23.86
C ILE A 95 -12.84 11.47 -22.56
N ASN A 96 -13.37 11.91 -21.41
CA ASN A 96 -12.72 11.66 -20.12
C ASN A 96 -12.68 10.16 -19.79
N ILE A 97 -13.73 9.39 -20.12
CA ILE A 97 -13.71 7.93 -19.98
C ILE A 97 -12.58 7.32 -20.81
N ALA A 98 -12.50 7.65 -22.10
CA ALA A 98 -11.45 7.13 -22.98
C ALA A 98 -10.04 7.54 -22.49
N GLY A 99 -9.88 8.80 -22.09
CA GLY A 99 -8.61 9.32 -21.56
C GLY A 99 -8.20 8.66 -20.24
N PHE A 100 -9.16 8.38 -19.35
CA PHE A 100 -8.91 7.66 -18.10
C PHE A 100 -8.37 6.26 -18.37
N PHE A 101 -9.06 5.47 -19.21
CA PHE A 101 -8.62 4.12 -19.52
C PHE A 101 -7.29 4.08 -20.27
N LEU A 102 -7.02 5.06 -21.15
CA LEU A 102 -5.70 5.19 -21.78
C LEU A 102 -4.61 5.45 -20.74
N SER A 103 -4.84 6.40 -19.82
CA SER A 103 -3.88 6.73 -18.76
C SER A 103 -3.66 5.55 -17.82
N ALA A 104 -4.75 4.87 -17.42
CA ALA A 104 -4.71 3.68 -16.57
C ALA A 104 -3.97 2.53 -17.25
N ALA A 105 -4.13 2.30 -18.55
CA ALA A 105 -3.39 1.28 -19.29
C ALA A 105 -1.89 1.60 -19.35
N LEU A 106 -1.53 2.88 -19.56
CA LEU A 106 -0.13 3.32 -19.57
C LEU A 106 0.53 3.16 -18.20
N VAL A 107 -0.17 3.53 -17.13
CA VAL A 107 0.29 3.32 -15.75
C VAL A 107 0.39 1.82 -15.47
N GLY A 108 -0.66 1.05 -15.75
CA GLY A 108 -0.71 -0.39 -15.46
C GLY A 108 0.40 -1.17 -16.15
N LYS A 109 0.78 -0.78 -17.37
CA LYS A 109 1.91 -1.37 -18.10
C LYS A 109 3.24 -1.24 -17.34
N GLU A 110 3.41 -0.20 -16.52
CA GLU A 110 4.65 -0.01 -15.74
C GLU A 110 4.77 -0.99 -14.56
N PHE A 111 3.72 -1.76 -14.28
CA PHE A 111 3.62 -2.77 -13.22
C PHE A 111 3.27 -4.16 -13.78
N GLU A 112 3.49 -4.40 -15.07
CA GLU A 112 3.01 -5.61 -15.77
C GLU A 112 3.82 -6.86 -15.39
N PHE A 113 5.13 -6.71 -15.19
CA PHE A 113 6.03 -7.83 -14.93
C PHE A 113 6.61 -7.75 -13.52
N ASP A 114 6.75 -8.90 -12.88
CA ASP A 114 7.45 -9.06 -11.61
C ASP A 114 8.92 -9.45 -11.85
N GLY A 115 9.79 -9.07 -10.92
CA GLY A 115 11.20 -9.43 -10.89
C GLY A 115 11.63 -9.67 -9.46
N ALA A 116 12.35 -10.76 -9.23
CA ALA A 116 12.82 -11.18 -7.91
C ALA A 116 14.33 -11.45 -7.95
N VAL A 117 15.02 -11.08 -6.89
CA VAL A 117 16.46 -11.31 -6.71
C VAL A 117 16.75 -11.76 -5.28
N THR A 118 17.42 -12.90 -5.13
CA THR A 118 17.98 -13.35 -3.85
C THR A 118 19.23 -12.52 -3.53
N LYS A 119 19.15 -11.67 -2.52
CA LYS A 119 20.26 -10.80 -2.08
C LYS A 119 21.22 -11.49 -1.14
N VAL A 120 20.68 -12.26 -0.21
CA VAL A 120 21.43 -12.97 0.81
C VAL A 120 20.91 -14.39 0.90
N ASN A 121 21.83 -15.33 1.01
CA ASN A 121 21.57 -16.72 1.31
C ASN A 121 22.81 -17.28 2.01
N THR A 122 22.98 -16.92 3.28
CA THR A 122 24.18 -17.25 4.03
C THR A 122 23.85 -17.69 5.45
N PRO A 123 24.67 -18.58 6.04
CA PRO A 123 24.66 -18.82 7.47
C PRO A 123 24.92 -17.52 8.24
N LEU A 124 24.26 -17.38 9.38
CA LEU A 124 24.51 -16.34 10.37
C LEU A 124 25.58 -16.84 11.34
N ASP A 125 26.62 -16.03 11.56
CA ASP A 125 27.67 -16.31 12.55
C ASP A 125 27.15 -16.03 13.97
N ILE A 126 26.25 -16.90 14.45
CA ILE A 126 25.61 -16.82 15.75
C ILE A 126 26.05 -18.00 16.60
N THR A 127 26.74 -17.69 17.70
CA THR A 127 27.26 -18.69 18.66
C THR A 127 26.26 -19.06 19.76
N SER A 128 25.19 -18.28 19.93
CA SER A 128 24.09 -18.55 20.86
C SER A 128 23.17 -19.64 20.29
N ASP A 129 22.48 -20.35 21.18
CA ASP A 129 21.40 -21.26 20.80
C ASP A 129 20.08 -20.53 20.51
N THR A 130 19.99 -19.23 20.84
CA THR A 130 18.80 -18.40 20.63
C THR A 130 19.07 -17.24 19.69
N LEU A 131 18.27 -17.12 18.62
CA LEU A 131 18.20 -15.95 17.75
C LEU A 131 17.12 -14.99 18.26
N GLU A 132 17.45 -13.72 18.47
CA GLU A 132 16.49 -12.67 18.81
C GLU A 132 16.23 -11.82 17.57
N VAL A 133 14.95 -11.51 17.29
CA VAL A 133 14.54 -10.74 16.12
C VAL A 133 13.65 -9.59 16.56
N SER A 134 14.06 -8.37 16.20
CA SER A 134 13.28 -7.15 16.39
C SER A 134 13.37 -6.27 15.15
N MET A 135 12.54 -5.23 15.12
CA MET A 135 12.55 -4.23 14.08
C MET A 135 12.89 -2.85 14.63
N PHE A 136 13.54 -2.03 13.81
CA PHE A 136 13.77 -0.63 14.12
C PHE A 136 13.13 0.25 13.06
N SER A 137 12.61 1.39 13.52
CA SER A 137 12.07 2.42 12.65
C SER A 137 12.92 3.68 12.78
N LYS A 138 13.12 4.38 11.67
CA LYS A 138 13.68 5.73 11.67
C LYS A 138 12.56 6.74 11.97
N ASP A 139 12.92 7.86 12.57
CA ASP A 139 12.01 9.00 12.68
C ASP A 139 11.94 9.72 11.32
N TYR A 140 10.79 9.64 10.66
CA TYR A 140 10.54 10.30 9.37
C TYR A 140 9.83 11.64 9.59
N ASP A 141 10.35 12.71 8.96
CA ASP A 141 9.65 13.99 8.86
C ASP A 141 8.47 13.85 7.89
N THR A 142 7.36 13.38 8.44
CA THR A 142 6.21 12.88 7.68
C THR A 142 5.31 14.04 7.32
N LEU A 143 5.20 14.34 6.03
CA LEU A 143 4.24 15.33 5.52
C LEU A 143 2.82 14.79 5.59
N PHE A 144 2.69 13.49 5.33
CA PHE A 144 1.41 12.82 5.24
C PHE A 144 1.57 11.32 5.46
N GLY A 145 0.69 10.74 6.28
CA GLY A 145 0.63 9.30 6.56
C GLY A 145 -0.78 8.76 6.34
N ILE A 146 -0.90 7.52 5.87
CA ILE A 146 -2.16 6.79 5.75
C ILE A 146 -2.01 5.45 6.47
N ASP A 147 -3.15 4.94 6.94
CA ASP A 147 -3.30 3.57 7.44
C ASP A 147 -2.39 3.32 8.65
N ASP A 148 -2.66 4.01 9.77
CA ASP A 148 -1.89 3.85 11.02
C ASP A 148 -0.36 3.85 10.82
N ASP A 149 0.11 4.77 9.97
CA ASP A 149 1.52 4.94 9.59
C ASP A 149 2.15 3.75 8.80
N HIS A 150 1.35 2.87 8.18
CA HIS A 150 1.78 1.83 7.22
C HIS A 150 2.46 2.47 6.01
N VAL A 151 1.94 3.63 5.60
CA VAL A 151 2.41 4.37 4.43
C VAL A 151 2.66 5.81 4.83
N LYS A 152 3.89 6.28 4.61
CA LYS A 152 4.33 7.65 4.89
C LYS A 152 4.89 8.29 3.64
N LEU A 153 4.66 9.59 3.54
CA LEU A 153 5.21 10.41 2.50
C LEU A 153 6.05 11.52 3.14
N THR A 154 7.32 11.58 2.75
CA THR A 154 8.22 12.68 3.08
C THR A 154 8.38 13.59 1.87
N GLU A 155 9.21 14.64 1.96
CA GLU A 155 9.51 15.49 0.80
C GLU A 155 10.14 14.71 -0.37
N ASN A 156 10.95 13.69 -0.04
CA ASN A 156 11.83 13.01 -1.00
C ASN A 156 11.53 11.51 -1.16
N GLU A 157 10.92 10.88 -0.16
CA GLU A 157 10.77 9.43 -0.07
C GLU A 157 9.30 9.05 0.10
N PHE A 158 8.97 7.92 -0.52
CA PHE A 158 7.77 7.17 -0.25
C PHE A 158 8.16 5.97 0.61
N VAL A 159 7.59 5.92 1.81
CA VAL A 159 7.97 4.98 2.87
C VAL A 159 6.80 4.06 3.15
N PHE A 160 7.02 2.75 3.15
CA PHE A 160 5.96 1.76 3.30
C PHE A 160 6.49 0.45 3.87
N ASP A 161 5.61 -0.35 4.47
CA ASP A 161 5.98 -1.51 5.28
C ASP A 161 5.78 -2.85 4.57
N ASN A 162 6.12 -2.92 3.27
CA ASN A 162 5.99 -4.12 2.46
C ASN A 162 7.15 -5.11 2.68
N ILE A 163 7.23 -5.62 3.91
CA ILE A 163 8.25 -6.56 4.37
C ILE A 163 7.53 -7.75 5.02
N ALA A 164 7.93 -8.96 4.65
CA ALA A 164 7.42 -10.18 5.26
C ALA A 164 8.56 -11.00 5.88
N VAL A 165 8.36 -11.45 7.11
CA VAL A 165 9.29 -12.26 7.87
C VAL A 165 8.71 -13.65 8.04
N SER A 166 9.31 -14.61 7.35
CA SER A 166 8.97 -16.02 7.41
C SER A 166 9.96 -16.79 8.27
N ILE A 167 9.52 -17.87 8.90
CA ILE A 167 10.36 -18.71 9.76
C ILE A 167 10.17 -20.17 9.35
N LYS A 168 11.26 -20.84 8.98
CA LYS A 168 11.24 -22.24 8.54
C LYS A 168 12.36 -23.02 9.24
N ARG A 169 12.24 -24.35 9.25
CA ARG A 169 13.30 -25.22 9.79
C ARG A 169 14.50 -25.22 8.85
N ALA A 170 15.71 -25.09 9.41
CA ALA A 170 16.95 -25.25 8.66
C ALA A 170 17.24 -26.73 8.40
N GLU A 171 17.94 -27.02 7.31
CA GLU A 171 18.48 -28.36 7.04
C GLU A 171 19.81 -28.60 7.80
N GLY A 172 20.58 -27.53 8.04
CA GLY A 172 21.86 -27.57 8.73
C GLY A 172 21.77 -27.28 10.24
N SER A 173 22.93 -27.10 10.87
CA SER A 173 23.08 -26.78 12.30
C SER A 173 23.25 -25.28 12.60
N GLU A 174 23.36 -24.45 11.57
CA GLU A 174 23.57 -23.01 11.68
C GLU A 174 22.27 -22.26 11.38
N PHE A 175 22.06 -21.11 12.03
CA PHE A 175 20.97 -20.23 11.61
C PHE A 175 21.28 -19.72 10.20
N GLU A 176 20.29 -19.64 9.32
CA GLU A 176 20.49 -19.08 7.99
C GLU A 176 19.50 -17.93 7.75
N PHE A 177 19.93 -16.97 6.95
CA PHE A 177 19.15 -15.80 6.58
C PHE A 177 19.05 -15.74 5.06
N ILE A 178 17.81 -15.81 4.58
CA ILE A 178 17.50 -15.66 3.16
C ILE A 178 16.73 -14.36 2.97
N GLN A 179 17.24 -13.50 2.10
CA GLN A 179 16.57 -12.27 1.70
C GLN A 179 16.26 -12.34 0.21
N VAL A 180 14.97 -12.25 -0.13
CA VAL A 180 14.48 -12.13 -1.50
C VAL A 180 13.84 -10.76 -1.65
N ASN A 181 14.39 -9.97 -2.57
CA ASN A 181 13.86 -8.67 -2.94
C ASN A 181 13.01 -8.83 -4.19
N GLU A 182 11.84 -8.19 -4.22
CA GLU A 182 10.95 -8.19 -5.38
C GLU A 182 10.54 -6.78 -5.75
N ALA A 183 10.31 -6.56 -7.05
CA ALA A 183 9.75 -5.32 -7.56
C ALA A 183 9.00 -5.60 -8.87
N ARG A 184 8.18 -4.63 -9.28
CA ARG A 184 7.49 -4.65 -10.57
C ARG A 184 8.15 -3.77 -11.61
N GLY A 185 7.82 -4.00 -12.87
CA GLY A 185 8.33 -3.18 -13.95
C GLY A 185 7.60 -3.38 -15.27
N ILE A 186 8.01 -2.58 -16.25
CA ILE A 186 7.57 -2.69 -17.65
C ILE A 186 8.18 -3.89 -18.38
N SER A 187 9.21 -4.50 -17.80
CA SER A 187 9.83 -5.74 -18.24
C SER A 187 10.43 -6.46 -17.03
N THR A 188 10.59 -7.78 -17.12
CA THR A 188 11.26 -8.57 -16.07
C THR A 188 12.67 -8.07 -15.77
N GLN A 189 13.42 -7.65 -16.79
CA GLN A 189 14.80 -7.15 -16.59
C GLN A 189 14.83 -5.88 -15.76
N LEU A 190 13.94 -4.92 -16.05
CA LEU A 190 13.85 -3.69 -15.27
C LEU A 190 13.31 -3.95 -13.86
N ALA A 191 12.35 -4.87 -13.73
CA ALA A 191 11.83 -5.29 -12.44
C ALA A 191 12.93 -5.90 -11.55
N GLN A 192 13.80 -6.75 -12.13
CA GLN A 192 14.97 -7.30 -11.44
C GLN A 192 15.99 -6.22 -11.07
N GLU A 193 16.31 -5.29 -11.97
CA GLU A 193 17.21 -4.16 -11.67
C GLU A 193 16.67 -3.31 -10.51
N LEU A 194 15.37 -3.05 -10.47
CA LEU A 194 14.74 -2.33 -9.37
C LEU A 194 14.78 -3.13 -8.06
N ALA A 195 14.54 -4.44 -8.11
CA ALA A 195 14.66 -5.33 -6.94
C ALA A 195 16.11 -5.39 -6.41
N GLU A 196 17.10 -5.34 -7.31
CA GLU A 196 18.52 -5.23 -6.96
C GLU A 196 18.85 -3.92 -6.25
N ASN A 197 18.13 -2.84 -6.54
CA ASN A 197 18.39 -1.54 -5.93
C ASN A 197 17.66 -1.34 -4.60
N ILE A 198 16.84 -2.30 -4.14
CA ILE A 198 16.19 -2.20 -2.83
C ILE A 198 17.25 -2.29 -1.73
N GLU A 199 17.38 -1.20 -0.98
CA GLU A 199 18.20 -1.09 0.23
C GLU A 199 17.45 -1.67 1.43
N PHE A 200 18.05 -2.66 2.10
CA PHE A 200 17.49 -3.33 3.27
C PHE A 200 18.59 -3.52 4.32
N ASP A 201 18.82 -2.47 5.09
CA ASP A 201 19.96 -2.36 6.02
C ASP A 201 19.71 -3.08 7.35
N TYR A 202 19.66 -4.41 7.31
CA TYR A 202 19.62 -5.22 8.53
C TYR A 202 20.96 -5.19 9.27
N ARG A 203 20.92 -5.39 10.60
CA ARG A 203 22.11 -5.44 11.46
C ARG A 203 22.08 -6.67 12.35
N ILE A 204 23.26 -7.24 12.60
CA ILE A 204 23.42 -8.37 13.51
C ILE A 204 24.40 -7.97 14.60
N GLU A 205 23.94 -8.04 15.86
CA GLU A 205 24.77 -7.76 17.04
C GLU A 205 24.69 -8.96 18.00
N GLY A 206 25.75 -9.76 18.03
CA GLY A 206 25.76 -11.02 18.79
C GLY A 206 24.75 -12.01 18.22
N SER A 207 23.68 -12.29 18.96
CA SER A 207 22.57 -13.16 18.52
C SER A 207 21.28 -12.41 18.23
N HIS A 208 21.33 -11.08 18.10
CA HIS A 208 20.18 -10.23 17.81
C HIS A 208 20.25 -9.76 16.35
N LEU A 209 19.21 -10.08 15.58
CA LEU A 209 18.95 -9.59 14.24
C LEU A 209 17.97 -8.41 14.29
N PHE A 210 18.43 -7.24 13.86
CA PHE A 210 17.64 -6.03 13.74
C PHE A 210 17.25 -5.81 12.28
N LEU A 211 15.95 -5.82 11.99
CA LEU A 211 15.40 -5.56 10.66
C LEU A 211 14.86 -4.14 10.57
N PRO A 212 14.99 -3.44 9.44
CA PRO A 212 14.27 -2.18 9.25
C PRO A 212 12.76 -2.46 9.13
N ALA A 213 11.93 -1.62 9.75
CA ALA A 213 10.46 -1.76 9.72
C ALA A 213 9.82 -1.18 8.45
N PHE A 214 10.57 -0.44 7.63
CA PHE A 214 10.06 0.23 6.44
C PHE A 214 11.04 0.13 5.29
N LEU A 215 10.51 0.12 4.07
CA LEU A 215 11.24 0.35 2.83
C LEU A 215 11.10 1.81 2.42
N GLU A 216 12.15 2.34 1.81
CA GLU A 216 12.23 3.73 1.34
C GLU A 216 12.43 3.72 -0.17
N VAL A 217 11.63 4.52 -0.88
CA VAL A 217 11.77 4.68 -2.33
C VAL A 217 11.73 6.15 -2.68
N THR A 218 12.78 6.62 -3.35
CA THR A 218 12.85 7.98 -3.88
C THR A 218 12.06 8.13 -5.18
N LYS A 219 11.80 9.38 -5.57
CA LYS A 219 11.21 9.68 -6.89
C LYS A 219 12.07 9.18 -8.07
N ALA A 220 13.37 9.01 -7.87
CA ALA A 220 14.27 8.48 -8.91
C ALA A 220 14.10 6.97 -9.08
N GLU A 221 14.01 6.24 -7.97
CA GLU A 221 13.86 4.78 -7.93
C GLU A 221 12.46 4.32 -8.33
N LYS A 222 11.46 5.19 -8.15
CA LYS A 222 10.05 4.99 -8.49
C LYS A 222 9.39 3.90 -7.65
N PHE A 223 8.16 4.15 -7.21
CA PHE A 223 7.39 3.11 -6.56
C PHE A 223 6.96 2.04 -7.56
N ARG A 224 7.38 0.80 -7.30
CA ARG A 224 7.10 -0.38 -8.12
C ARG A 224 6.72 -1.59 -7.26
N VAL A 225 5.98 -1.34 -6.17
CA VAL A 225 5.54 -2.39 -5.24
C VAL A 225 6.75 -3.19 -4.78
N GLN A 226 7.81 -2.48 -4.37
CA GLN A 226 9.00 -3.12 -3.84
C GLN A 226 8.61 -3.94 -2.60
N GLU A 227 9.20 -5.11 -2.46
CA GLU A 227 8.92 -6.04 -1.38
C GLU A 227 10.21 -6.69 -0.92
N VAL A 228 10.33 -6.93 0.39
CA VAL A 228 11.42 -7.73 0.95
C VAL A 228 10.83 -8.91 1.72
N ASN A 229 11.12 -10.10 1.22
CA ASN A 229 10.80 -11.36 1.87
C ASN A 229 12.04 -11.88 2.59
N VAL A 230 12.00 -11.85 3.91
CA VAL A 230 13.02 -12.44 4.79
C VAL A 230 12.55 -13.82 5.21
N THR A 231 13.39 -14.84 5.05
CA THR A 231 13.18 -16.16 5.64
C THR A 231 14.31 -16.47 6.60
N LEU A 232 13.95 -16.68 7.86
CA LEU A 232 14.83 -17.13 8.92
C LEU A 232 14.78 -18.66 8.99
N LEU A 233 15.91 -19.32 8.74
CA LEU A 233 16.03 -20.76 8.86
C LEU A 233 16.63 -21.10 10.23
N ILE A 234 15.84 -21.79 11.05
CA ILE A 234 16.19 -22.13 12.42
C ILE A 234 16.52 -23.63 12.51
N PRO A 235 17.72 -24.02 12.97
CA PRO A 235 18.07 -25.42 13.19
C PRO A 235 17.20 -26.09 14.25
N GLU A 236 17.00 -27.40 14.09
CA GLU A 236 16.33 -28.20 15.10
C GLU A 236 17.07 -28.12 16.46
N GLY A 237 16.31 -27.95 17.54
CA GLY A 237 16.82 -27.80 18.91
C GLY A 237 17.32 -26.39 19.26
N LYS A 238 17.34 -25.45 18.31
CA LYS A 238 17.63 -24.04 18.57
C LYS A 238 16.36 -23.23 18.79
N PHE A 239 16.55 -22.03 19.35
CA PHE A 239 15.48 -21.16 19.81
C PHE A 239 15.42 -19.87 19.01
N ILE A 240 14.22 -19.28 18.94
CA ILE A 240 13.97 -17.95 18.42
C ILE A 240 13.10 -17.16 19.38
N ARG A 241 13.47 -15.90 19.63
CA ARG A 241 12.67 -14.91 20.34
C ARG A 241 12.25 -13.83 19.35
N ILE A 242 10.95 -13.54 19.29
CA ILE A 242 10.36 -12.59 18.35
C ILE A 242 9.72 -11.47 19.17
N HIS A 243 10.15 -10.24 18.91
CA HIS A 243 9.56 -9.05 19.52
C HIS A 243 8.27 -8.66 18.80
N ARG A 244 7.39 -7.96 19.53
CA ARG A 244 6.06 -7.58 19.03
C ARG A 244 6.08 -6.67 17.79
N ASP A 245 7.14 -5.92 17.59
CA ASP A 245 7.33 -5.06 16.41
C ASP A 245 7.38 -5.86 15.09
N VAL A 246 7.88 -7.10 15.11
CA VAL A 246 7.89 -8.00 13.95
C VAL A 246 6.47 -8.44 13.55
N ALA A 247 5.50 -8.41 14.47
CA ALA A 247 4.15 -8.91 14.23
C ALA A 247 3.36 -8.13 13.17
N ARG A 248 3.83 -6.96 12.71
CA ARG A 248 3.22 -6.26 11.56
C ARG A 248 3.64 -6.85 10.21
N HIS A 249 4.73 -7.62 10.21
CA HIS A 249 5.45 -8.12 9.03
C HIS A 249 5.37 -9.64 8.93
N GLN A 250 4.21 -10.21 9.23
CA GLN A 250 4.03 -11.65 9.37
C GLN A 250 4.14 -12.36 8.03
N GLY A 251 5.12 -13.25 7.89
CA GLY A 251 5.23 -14.20 6.78
C GLY A 251 4.77 -15.59 7.17
N GLU A 252 5.15 -16.57 6.35
CA GLU A 252 4.87 -17.99 6.60
C GLU A 252 5.69 -18.50 7.79
N ILE A 253 5.06 -19.23 8.71
CA ILE A 253 5.75 -19.93 9.78
C ILE A 253 5.53 -21.43 9.65
N GLN A 254 6.61 -22.20 9.71
CA GLN A 254 6.55 -23.63 10.01
C GLN A 254 6.34 -23.83 11.51
N LYS A 255 5.10 -24.18 11.91
CA LYS A 255 4.68 -24.24 13.31
C LYS A 255 4.00 -25.57 13.63
N LYS A 256 4.33 -26.14 14.79
CA LYS A 256 3.73 -27.37 15.34
C LYS A 256 2.69 -27.07 16.42
N ASP A 257 2.96 -26.08 17.27
CA ASP A 257 2.01 -25.57 18.25
C ASP A 257 0.79 -24.99 17.51
N THR A 258 -0.44 -25.33 17.89
CA THR A 258 -1.66 -24.80 17.25
C THR A 258 -2.45 -23.85 18.15
N GLU A 259 -2.07 -23.74 19.43
CA GLU A 259 -2.80 -23.01 20.44
C GLU A 259 -2.26 -21.59 20.61
N ASN A 260 -0.94 -21.40 20.54
CA ASN A 260 -0.30 -20.12 20.83
C ASN A 260 0.08 -19.35 19.56
N SER A 261 -0.27 -18.07 19.41
CA SER A 261 0.14 -17.33 18.21
C SER A 261 1.55 -16.76 18.36
N VAL A 262 2.47 -17.14 17.45
CA VAL A 262 3.85 -16.62 17.38
C VAL A 262 3.88 -15.10 17.27
N TRP A 263 2.94 -14.54 16.50
CA TRP A 263 2.89 -13.11 16.23
C TRP A 263 2.09 -12.32 17.28
N ALA A 264 1.33 -12.98 18.16
CA ALA A 264 0.59 -12.29 19.22
C ALA A 264 1.40 -12.16 20.51
N SER A 265 2.44 -12.97 20.66
CA SER A 265 3.34 -12.94 21.81
C SER A 265 4.42 -11.87 21.67
N ASP A 266 4.70 -11.17 22.76
CA ASP A 266 5.80 -10.20 22.83
C ASP A 266 6.98 -10.81 23.59
N GLY A 267 8.04 -11.20 22.87
CA GLY A 267 9.27 -11.69 23.48
C GLY A 267 9.25 -13.14 23.95
N ASN A 268 8.18 -13.90 23.67
CA ASN A 268 8.14 -15.34 23.95
C ASN A 268 9.21 -16.09 23.16
N VAL A 269 9.69 -17.16 23.77
CA VAL A 269 10.75 -18.02 23.21
C VAL A 269 10.12 -19.26 22.60
N TRP A 270 10.52 -19.54 21.36
CA TRP A 270 10.07 -20.68 20.59
C TRP A 270 11.25 -21.59 20.30
N VAL A 271 11.07 -22.90 20.44
CA VAL A 271 12.06 -23.90 20.03
C VAL A 271 11.65 -24.48 18.68
N MET A 272 12.61 -24.69 17.78
CA MET A 272 12.37 -25.39 16.53
C MET A 272 12.48 -26.90 16.76
N GLU A 273 11.37 -27.60 16.65
CA GLU A 273 11.32 -29.07 16.61
C GLU A 273 11.29 -29.58 15.16
N ASP A 274 11.23 -30.90 15.00
CA ASP A 274 11.16 -31.61 13.73
C ASP A 274 10.04 -31.10 12.79
N GLU A 275 8.85 -30.87 13.35
CA GLU A 275 7.65 -30.45 12.62
C GLU A 275 7.43 -28.93 12.60
N GLY A 276 8.15 -28.16 13.42
CA GLY A 276 8.06 -26.69 13.46
C GLY A 276 8.23 -26.08 14.85
N LEU A 277 7.94 -24.78 14.95
CA LEU A 277 8.05 -24.04 16.21
C LEU A 277 7.04 -24.52 17.26
N VAL A 278 7.53 -24.65 18.50
CA VAL A 278 6.76 -24.91 19.72
C VAL A 278 7.09 -23.84 20.76
N CYS A 279 6.09 -23.29 21.43
CA CYS A 279 6.33 -22.27 22.43
C CYS A 279 6.90 -22.88 23.71
N VAL A 280 7.90 -22.21 24.31
CA VAL A 280 8.55 -22.66 25.54
C VAL A 280 7.95 -21.99 26.78
N ASP A 281 7.48 -20.75 26.64
CA ASP A 281 7.03 -19.88 27.75
C ASP A 281 5.66 -19.21 27.50
N CYS A 282 4.81 -19.83 26.68
CA CYS A 282 3.42 -19.42 26.49
C CYS A 282 2.53 -20.05 27.58
N ASP A 283 2.30 -19.31 28.67
CA ASP A 283 1.26 -19.59 29.67
C ASP A 283 -0.05 -18.84 29.36
#